data_AF-A0A3P6DE01-F1
#
_entry.id   AF-A0A3P6DE01-F1
#
_cell.length_a   1.000
_cell.length_b   1.000
_cell.length_c   1.000
_cell.angle_alpha   90.00
_cell.angle_beta   90.00
_cell.angle_gamma   90.00
#
_symmetry.space_group_name_H-M   'P 1'
#
loop_
_entity.id
_entity.type
_entity.pdbx_description
1 polymer ?
#
loop_
_entity_poly.entity_id
_entity_poly.type
_entity_poly.pdbx_seq_one_letter_code
_entity_poly.pdbx_strand_id
1 'polypeptide(L)'
;MVRFHLYIWWNLAYLNQTFCMGSPHALVWSGEAYLSYSLAALSVCGFIACCFVWFNNTAYPSEFYGPTGPEASQAQAFTFLVRDQRLGANVGSAQGPTGLGKYLMRSPTGEVIFWRRNNAFFFSACSLVRTFKGS
;
A
#
# COMPACT_ATOMS: atom_id res chain seq x y z
N MET A 1 14.31 16.30 5.20
CA MET A 1 15.25 15.88 4.14
C MET A 1 14.85 16.37 2.75
N VAL A 2 13.62 16.11 2.27
CA VAL A 2 13.15 16.60 0.94
C VAL A 2 13.27 18.12 0.79
N ARG A 3 12.85 18.89 1.80
CA ARG A 3 12.91 20.36 1.78
C ARG A 3 14.35 20.90 1.62
N PHE A 4 15.33 20.26 2.26
CA PHE A 4 16.74 20.65 2.15
C PHE A 4 17.29 20.37 0.74
N HIS A 5 16.90 19.25 0.14
CA HIS A 5 17.24 18.92 -1.24
C HIS A 5 16.69 19.98 -2.21
N LEU A 6 15.41 20.34 -2.09
CA LEU A 6 14.79 21.37 -2.93
C LEU A 6 15.52 22.72 -2.84
N TYR A 7 15.96 23.14 -1.64
CA TYR A 7 16.74 24.37 -1.49
C TYR A 7 18.10 24.31 -2.20
N ILE A 8 18.80 23.18 -2.14
CA ILE A 8 20.09 23.04 -2.83
C ILE A 8 19.90 23.11 -4.34
N TRP A 9 18.95 22.35 -4.89
CA TRP A 9 18.68 22.34 -6.34
C TRP A 9 18.17 23.67 -6.85
N TRP A 10 17.36 24.37 -6.07
CA TRP A 10 16.93 25.73 -6.39
C TRP A 10 18.12 26.67 -6.52
N ASN A 11 19.00 26.73 -5.51
CA ASN A 11 20.20 27.57 -5.59
C ASN A 11 21.12 27.18 -6.75
N LEU A 12 21.27 25.88 -7.02
CA LEU A 12 22.10 25.38 -8.12
C LEU A 12 21.54 25.75 -9.50
N ALA A 13 20.21 25.70 -9.68
CA ALA A 13 19.53 26.10 -10.91
C ALA A 13 19.58 27.62 -11.15
N TYR A 14 19.54 28.42 -10.08
CA TYR A 14 19.73 29.88 -10.16
C TYR A 14 21.15 30.25 -10.58
N LEU A 15 22.16 29.55 -10.05
CA LEU A 15 23.56 29.83 -10.31
C LEU A 15 24.05 29.31 -11.68
N ASN A 16 23.42 28.27 -12.25
CA ASN A 16 23.83 27.63 -13.51
C ASN A 16 22.80 27.77 -14.64
N GLN A 17 22.39 28.99 -14.98
CA GLN A 17 21.42 29.28 -16.05
C GLN A 17 21.77 28.63 -17.41
N THR A 18 23.05 28.35 -17.65
CA THR A 18 23.60 27.74 -18.87
C THR A 18 23.35 26.24 -19.01
N PHE A 19 23.24 25.48 -17.91
CA PHE A 19 22.92 24.04 -17.96
C PHE A 19 21.41 23.79 -18.14
N CYS A 20 20.59 24.71 -17.63
CA CYS A 20 19.13 24.68 -17.72
C CYS A 20 18.63 24.78 -19.17
N MET A 21 19.41 25.35 -20.08
CA MET A 21 19.12 25.49 -21.51
C MET A 21 19.98 24.53 -22.37
N GLY A 22 20.76 23.66 -21.72
CA GLY A 22 21.88 22.92 -22.32
C GLY A 22 21.53 21.68 -23.14
N SER A 23 20.26 21.43 -23.46
CA SER A 23 19.87 20.33 -24.35
C SER A 23 18.82 20.75 -25.39
N PRO A 24 19.19 21.66 -26.32
CA PRO A 24 18.28 22.15 -27.36
C PRO A 24 17.82 21.05 -28.33
N HIS A 25 18.49 19.90 -28.35
CA HIS A 25 18.14 18.76 -29.20
C HIS A 25 17.27 17.70 -28.50
N ALA A 26 17.03 17.82 -27.19
CA ALA A 26 16.33 16.80 -26.40
C ALA A 26 14.98 17.27 -25.82
N LEU A 27 14.79 18.58 -25.65
CA LEU A 27 13.60 19.15 -24.99
C LEU A 27 13.01 20.28 -25.83
N VAL A 28 11.68 20.45 -25.71
CA VAL A 28 10.95 21.52 -26.39
C VAL A 28 10.81 22.71 -25.44
N TRP A 29 11.34 23.86 -25.83
CA TRP A 29 11.39 25.08 -25.03
C TRP A 29 10.24 26.02 -25.38
N SER A 30 9.01 25.58 -25.08
CA SER A 30 7.77 26.33 -25.36
C SER A 30 6.84 26.31 -24.14
N GLY A 31 5.98 27.32 -23.99
CA GLY A 31 4.99 27.40 -22.91
C GLY A 31 4.09 26.15 -22.81
N GLU A 32 3.62 25.66 -23.96
CA GLU A 32 2.83 24.42 -24.06
C GLU A 32 3.62 23.18 -23.64
N ALA A 33 4.92 23.13 -23.96
CA ALA A 33 5.79 22.03 -23.55
C ALA A 33 5.98 22.00 -22.03
N TYR A 34 6.24 23.15 -21.39
CA TYR A 34 6.30 23.24 -19.92
C TYR A 34 4.98 22.84 -19.25
N LEU A 35 3.84 23.22 -19.84
CA LEU A 35 2.53 22.80 -19.37
C LEU A 35 2.37 21.27 -19.47
N SER A 36 2.77 20.68 -20.61
CA SER A 36 2.71 19.22 -20.80
C SER A 36 3.60 18.45 -19.82
N TYR A 37 4.80 18.94 -19.52
CA TYR A 37 5.69 18.33 -18.53
C TYR A 37 5.08 18.36 -17.13
N SER A 38 4.43 19.47 -16.79
CA SER A 38 3.74 19.64 -15.51
C SER A 38 2.51 18.74 -15.39
N LEU A 39 1.71 18.61 -16.46
CA LEU A 39 0.56 17.72 -16.52
C LEU A 39 0.96 16.24 -16.38
N ALA A 40 2.04 15.83 -17.06
CA ALA A 40 2.58 14.49 -16.93
C ALA A 40 3.03 14.20 -15.49
N ALA A 41 3.73 15.15 -14.84
CA ALA A 41 4.14 15.02 -13.45
C ALA A 41 2.93 14.91 -12.49
N LEU A 42 1.91 15.76 -12.67
CA LEU A 42 0.68 15.72 -11.88
C LEU A 42 -0.09 14.41 -12.05
N SER A 43 -0.15 13.86 -13.27
CA SER A 43 -0.80 12.57 -13.54
C SER A 43 -0.15 11.44 -12.72
N VAL A 44 1.18 11.37 -12.72
CA VAL A 44 1.92 10.38 -11.93
C VAL A 44 1.71 10.62 -10.43
N CYS A 45 1.75 11.86 -9.96
CA CYS A 45 1.45 12.19 -8.56
C CYS A 45 0.03 11.74 -8.15
N GLY A 46 -0.96 11.94 -9.01
CA GLY A 46 -2.34 11.51 -8.78
C GLY A 46 -2.47 9.98 -8.68
N PHE A 47 -1.77 9.25 -9.55
CA PHE A 47 -1.75 7.78 -9.48
C PHE A 47 -1.07 7.27 -8.20
N ILE A 48 0.03 7.89 -7.79
CA ILE A 48 0.71 7.58 -6.53
C ILE A 48 -0.23 7.86 -5.35
N ALA A 49 -0.91 9.00 -5.33
CA ALA A 49 -1.86 9.36 -4.28
C ALA A 49 -3.01 8.34 -4.16
N CYS A 50 -3.54 7.86 -5.29
CA CYS A 50 -4.56 6.80 -5.33
C CYS A 50 -4.08 5.52 -4.65
N CYS A 51 -2.86 5.07 -4.96
CA CYS A 51 -2.27 3.90 -4.30
C CYS A 51 -2.03 4.15 -2.79
N PHE A 52 -1.61 5.36 -2.42
CA PHE A 52 -1.36 5.72 -1.03
C PHE A 52 -2.63 5.66 -0.17
N VAL A 53 -3.73 6.27 -0.61
CA VAL A 53 -4.97 6.26 0.17
C VAL A 53 -5.56 4.84 0.29
N TRP A 54 -5.38 4.00 -0.72
CA TRP A 54 -6.00 2.67 -0.75
C TRP A 54 -5.28 1.63 0.13
N PHE A 55 -3.96 1.76 0.29
CA PHE A 55 -3.14 0.74 0.95
C PHE A 55 -2.39 1.22 2.20
N ASN A 56 -2.18 2.53 2.39
CA ASN A 56 -1.34 3.03 3.46
C ASN A 56 -2.14 3.42 4.69
N ASN A 57 -2.05 2.62 5.76
CA ASN A 57 -2.73 2.87 7.03
C ASN A 57 -1.89 3.69 8.05
N THR A 58 -0.65 4.06 7.72
CA THR A 58 0.24 4.85 8.60
C THR A 58 0.00 6.34 8.44
N ALA A 59 0.03 6.82 7.19
CA ALA A 59 -0.27 8.20 6.85
C ALA A 59 -1.78 8.46 6.79
N TYR A 60 -2.57 7.44 6.43
CA TYR A 60 -4.04 7.47 6.47
C TYR A 60 -4.56 6.50 7.54
N PRO A 61 -4.57 6.92 8.82
CA PRO A 61 -5.04 6.08 9.91
C PRO A 61 -6.48 5.60 9.73
N SER A 62 -6.69 4.31 9.92
CA SER A 62 -8.00 3.65 9.73
C SER A 62 -9.07 4.12 10.72
N GLU A 63 -8.66 4.73 11.84
CA GLU A 63 -9.53 5.35 12.84
C GLU A 63 -10.27 6.56 12.27
N PHE A 64 -9.67 7.25 11.31
CA PHE A 64 -10.24 8.45 10.69
C PHE A 64 -10.83 8.17 9.31
N TYR A 65 -10.22 7.26 8.53
CA TYR A 65 -10.58 6.99 7.14
C TYR A 65 -11.28 5.65 6.92
N GLY A 66 -11.52 4.89 8.00
CA GLY A 66 -12.06 3.54 7.93
C GLY A 66 -11.01 2.49 7.53
N PRO A 67 -11.35 1.20 7.65
CA PRO A 67 -10.42 0.12 7.33
C PRO A 67 -10.17 0.02 5.83
N THR A 68 -8.92 -0.18 5.44
CA THR A 68 -8.59 -0.47 4.03
C THR A 68 -9.21 -1.80 3.59
N GLY A 69 -9.44 -2.00 2.29
CA GLY A 69 -9.99 -3.26 1.77
C GLY A 69 -9.26 -4.53 2.25
N PRO A 70 -7.90 -4.54 2.27
CA PRO A 70 -7.13 -5.63 2.84
C PRO A 70 -7.38 -5.87 4.34
N GLU A 71 -7.56 -4.80 5.13
CA GLU A 71 -7.80 -4.87 6.59
C GLU A 71 -9.23 -5.32 6.91
N ALA A 72 -10.24 -4.76 6.23
CA ALA A 72 -11.65 -5.11 6.44
C ALA A 72 -11.90 -6.59 6.17
N SER A 73 -11.32 -7.10 5.08
CA SER A 73 -11.41 -8.49 4.72
C SER A 73 -10.72 -9.40 5.76
N GLN A 74 -9.78 -8.89 6.58
CA GLN A 74 -9.01 -9.66 7.56
C GLN A 74 -9.73 -9.70 8.89
N ALA A 75 -10.29 -8.56 9.28
CA ALA A 75 -11.22 -8.45 10.39
C ALA A 75 -12.42 -9.38 10.21
N GLN A 76 -12.95 -9.53 8.99
CA GLN A 76 -14.04 -10.47 8.71
C GLN A 76 -13.63 -11.93 8.98
N ALA A 77 -12.48 -12.38 8.45
CA ALA A 77 -11.99 -13.75 8.69
C ALA A 77 -11.70 -13.99 10.18
N PHE A 78 -11.13 -13.00 10.86
CA PHE A 78 -10.85 -13.05 12.29
C PHE A 78 -12.13 -13.13 13.13
N THR A 79 -13.17 -12.39 12.76
CA THR A 79 -14.47 -12.42 13.46
C THR A 79 -15.08 -13.82 13.44
N PHE A 80 -15.07 -14.49 12.29
CA PHE A 80 -15.56 -15.87 12.20
C PHE A 80 -14.66 -16.87 12.91
N LEU A 81 -13.34 -16.69 12.86
CA LEU A 81 -12.39 -17.54 13.57
C LEU A 81 -12.63 -17.48 15.09
N VAL A 82 -12.67 -16.28 15.67
CA VAL A 82 -12.88 -16.09 17.11
C VAL A 82 -14.27 -16.57 17.53
N ARG A 83 -15.29 -16.32 16.71
CA ARG A 83 -16.65 -16.80 16.98
C ARG A 83 -16.68 -18.32 17.10
N ASP A 84 -16.09 -19.02 16.13
CA ASP A 84 -16.18 -20.48 16.10
C ASP A 84 -15.22 -21.14 17.11
N GLN A 85 -14.09 -20.51 17.47
CA GLN A 85 -13.29 -20.89 18.64
C GLN A 85 -14.11 -20.83 19.94
N ARG A 86 -14.87 -19.76 20.15
CA ARG A 86 -15.74 -19.61 21.33
C ARG A 86 -16.88 -20.63 21.37
N LEU A 87 -17.28 -21.15 20.21
CA LEU A 87 -18.24 -22.25 20.08
C LEU A 87 -17.60 -23.65 20.24
N GLY A 88 -16.30 -23.72 20.54
CA GLY A 88 -15.59 -24.98 20.79
C GLY A 88 -15.00 -25.64 19.55
N ALA A 89 -15.00 -24.97 18.38
CA ALA A 89 -14.39 -25.51 17.18
C ALA A 89 -12.86 -25.41 17.22
N ASN A 90 -12.17 -26.50 16.88
CA ASN A 90 -10.72 -26.49 16.72
C ASN A 90 -10.34 -25.86 15.37
N VAL A 91 -9.93 -24.59 15.41
CA VAL A 91 -9.58 -23.82 14.21
C VAL A 91 -8.29 -24.27 13.52
N GLY A 92 -7.41 -25.01 14.22
CA GLY A 92 -6.17 -25.52 13.66
C GLY A 92 -6.36 -26.79 12.81
N SER A 93 -7.39 -27.57 13.09
CA SER A 93 -7.71 -28.82 12.37
C SER A 93 -9.00 -28.76 11.56
N ALA A 94 -9.72 -27.63 11.57
CA ALA A 94 -10.95 -27.47 10.81
C ALA A 94 -10.64 -27.44 9.31
N GLN A 95 -11.01 -28.51 8.60
CA GLN A 95 -10.90 -28.60 7.15
C GLN A 95 -12.12 -27.95 6.48
N GLY A 96 -11.86 -27.14 5.44
CA GLY A 96 -12.88 -26.51 4.60
C GLY A 96 -13.33 -27.42 3.45
N PRO A 97 -14.39 -27.03 2.71
CA PRO A 97 -14.94 -27.83 1.61
C PRO A 97 -13.97 -28.10 0.45
N THR A 98 -12.91 -27.30 0.32
CA THR A 98 -11.88 -27.41 -0.73
C THR A 98 -10.67 -28.26 -0.31
N GLY A 99 -10.69 -28.88 0.87
CA GLY A 99 -9.55 -29.63 1.40
C GLY A 99 -8.46 -28.78 2.07
N LEU A 100 -8.53 -27.45 1.94
CA LEU A 100 -7.68 -26.50 2.67
C LEU A 100 -8.26 -26.22 4.07
N GLY A 101 -7.46 -25.65 4.97
CA GLY A 101 -7.94 -25.26 6.29
C GLY A 101 -9.01 -24.17 6.20
N LYS A 102 -10.10 -24.33 6.97
CA LYS A 102 -11.28 -23.46 6.95
C LYS A 102 -10.99 -22.04 7.46
N TYR A 103 -10.04 -21.90 8.38
CA TYR A 103 -9.66 -20.60 8.98
C TYR A 103 -8.18 -20.25 8.79
N LEU A 104 -7.30 -21.25 8.76
CA LEU A 104 -5.85 -21.08 8.64
C LEU A 104 -5.32 -21.94 7.49
N MET A 105 -4.37 -21.40 6.74
CA MET A 105 -3.65 -22.11 5.69
C MET A 105 -2.21 -21.60 5.61
N ARG A 106 -1.39 -22.21 4.74
CA ARG A 106 -0.02 -21.74 4.47
C ARG A 106 0.00 -20.83 3.24
N SER A 107 0.75 -19.73 3.34
CA SER A 107 1.10 -18.90 2.18
C SER A 107 2.04 -19.67 1.23
N PRO A 108 2.27 -19.18 0.00
CA PRO A 108 3.31 -19.74 -0.87
C PRO A 108 4.73 -19.76 -0.25
N THR A 109 4.97 -18.92 0.75
CA THR A 109 6.22 -18.83 1.51
C THR A 109 6.19 -19.60 2.84
N GLY A 110 5.09 -20.30 3.15
CA GLY A 110 4.96 -21.16 4.33
C GLY A 110 4.44 -20.46 5.61
N GLU A 111 4.20 -19.15 5.59
CA GLU A 111 3.60 -18.40 6.70
C GLU A 111 2.16 -18.89 6.96
N VAL A 112 1.76 -18.92 8.24
CA VAL A 112 0.36 -19.17 8.60
C VAL A 112 -0.45 -17.91 8.30
N ILE A 113 -1.41 -18.03 7.40
CA ILE A 113 -2.29 -16.94 6.97
C ILE A 113 -3.75 -17.33 7.14
N PHE A 114 -4.62 -16.33 7.31
CA PHE A 114 -6.06 -16.56 7.37
C PHE A 114 -6.57 -17.05 6.01
N TRP A 115 -7.45 -18.06 6.06
CA TRP A 115 -8.23 -18.46 4.90
C TRP A 115 -9.23 -17.36 4.53
N ARG A 116 -9.26 -16.99 3.24
CA ARG A 116 -10.15 -15.94 2.74
C ARG A 116 -10.53 -16.17 1.28
N ARG A 117 -11.65 -15.58 0.84
CA ARG A 117 -12.08 -15.64 -0.57
C ARG A 117 -11.06 -15.01 -1.53
N ASN A 118 -10.32 -14.00 -1.07
CA ASN A 118 -9.20 -13.38 -1.78
C ASN A 118 -7.91 -13.54 -0.98
N ASN A 119 -7.11 -14.54 -1.37
CA ASN A 119 -5.84 -14.89 -0.73
C ASN A 119 -4.71 -13.90 -1.06
N ALA A 120 -4.90 -12.99 -2.04
CA ALA A 120 -3.92 -11.99 -2.45
C ALA A 120 -3.58 -10.95 -1.35
N PHE A 121 -4.47 -10.75 -0.37
CA PHE A 121 -4.33 -9.71 0.65
C PHE A 121 -3.65 -10.20 1.94
N PHE A 122 -2.72 -11.16 1.85
CA PHE A 122 -2.06 -11.76 3.01
C PHE A 122 -1.00 -10.87 3.67
N PHE A 123 -0.58 -9.79 3.00
CA PHE A 123 0.38 -8.79 3.52
C PHE A 123 -0.24 -7.63 4.32
N SER A 124 -1.56 -7.62 4.52
CA SER A 124 -2.20 -6.52 5.28
C SER A 124 -1.65 -6.47 6.71
N ALA A 125 -1.02 -5.34 7.05
CA ALA A 125 -0.47 -5.07 8.38
C ALA A 125 -1.51 -4.34 9.26
N CYS A 126 -2.74 -4.85 9.30
CA CYS A 126 -3.76 -4.34 10.24
C CYS A 126 -3.20 -4.36 11.67
N SER A 127 -3.38 -3.28 12.44
CA SER A 127 -2.85 -3.18 13.81
C SER A 127 -3.30 -4.35 14.70
N LEU A 128 -4.57 -4.76 14.59
CA LEU A 128 -5.16 -5.89 15.30
C LEU A 128 -4.49 -7.23 14.98
N VAL A 129 -4.15 -7.47 13.71
CA VAL A 129 -3.53 -8.74 13.29
C VAL A 129 -2.03 -8.74 13.55
N ARG A 130 -1.40 -7.56 13.53
CA ARG A 130 0.01 -7.40 13.89
C ARG A 130 0.30 -7.87 15.31
N THR A 131 -0.64 -7.74 16.25
CA THR A 131 -0.51 -8.24 17.63
C THR A 131 -0.44 -9.78 17.71
N PHE A 132 -1.02 -10.50 16.74
CA PHE A 132 -1.03 -11.97 16.72
C PHE A 132 -0.01 -12.59 15.77
N LYS A 133 0.64 -11.79 14.91
CA LYS A 133 1.77 -12.27 14.09
C LYS A 133 3.00 -12.38 14.99
N GLY A 134 3.58 -13.58 15.07
CA GLY A 134 4.85 -13.80 15.79
C GLY A 134 5.98 -12.95 15.18
N SER A 135 6.87 -12.48 16.05
CA SER A 135 8.10 -11.78 15.67
C SER A 135 9.00 -12.64 14.79
#